data_AF-A0A921NV87-F1
#
_entry.id   AF-A0A921NV87-F1
#
_cell.length_a   1.000
_cell.length_b   1.000
_cell.length_c   1.000
_cell.angle_alpha   90.00
_cell.angle_beta   90.00
_cell.angle_gamma   90.00
#
_symmetry.space_group_name_H-M   'P 1'
#
loop_
_entity.id
_entity.type
_entity.pdbx_description
1 polymer ?
#
loop_
_entity_poly.entity_id
_entity_poly.type
_entity_poly.pdbx_seq_one_letter_code
_entity_poly.pdbx_strand_id
1 'polypeptide(L)'
;MPRRSLGRTAPMFYICSMSDFDPPPPGWPRPPACLPAGQLDIPPNGARVRVAGLVLIRQRPGTAHGVIFLTLEDETGTCNVIVWKSLYERFRRAVIAGRCLRVLGRVQREGGVIHVIAEEIEDISWMLDDLLRADPEQGEIDRPEG
;
A
#
# COMPACT_ATOMS: atom_id res chain seq x y z
N MET A 1 21.83 42.74 -26.95
CA MET A 1 20.73 43.69 -26.63
C MET A 1 20.43 44.51 -27.88
N PRO A 2 19.19 44.91 -28.19
CA PRO A 2 18.00 45.05 -27.34
C PRO A 2 16.78 44.26 -27.92
N ARG A 3 15.54 44.20 -27.40
CA ARG A 3 14.76 44.91 -26.37
C ARG A 3 13.88 43.90 -25.63
N ARG A 4 13.71 44.10 -24.32
CA ARG A 4 12.56 43.60 -23.55
C ARG A 4 11.32 44.43 -23.93
N SER A 5 10.18 43.79 -24.14
CA SER A 5 8.86 44.43 -24.00
C SER A 5 8.11 43.75 -22.87
N LEU A 6 7.75 44.57 -21.90
CA LEU A 6 7.02 44.23 -20.68
C LEU A 6 5.51 44.26 -20.95
N GLY A 7 4.77 43.36 -20.30
CA GLY A 7 3.38 43.59 -19.92
C GLY A 7 2.37 42.67 -20.61
N ARG A 8 1.73 41.81 -19.83
CA ARG A 8 0.39 42.09 -19.30
C ARG A 8 -0.04 41.03 -18.28
N THR A 9 -0.74 41.54 -17.29
CA THR A 9 -1.45 40.91 -16.18
C THR A 9 -2.54 39.94 -16.65
N ALA A 10 -2.84 38.96 -15.79
CA ALA A 10 -3.86 37.91 -15.92
C ALA A 10 -5.28 38.41 -16.30
N PRO A 11 -6.17 37.50 -16.76
CA PRO A 11 -7.10 36.96 -15.78
C PRO A 11 -7.32 35.44 -15.87
N MET A 12 -7.51 34.92 -14.67
CA MET A 12 -8.14 33.66 -14.28
C MET A 12 -9.45 33.43 -15.05
N PHE A 13 -9.44 32.54 -16.03
CA PHE A 13 -10.64 31.84 -16.51
C PHE A 13 -10.33 30.35 -16.47
N TYR A 14 -10.92 29.70 -15.47
CA TYR A 14 -10.91 28.26 -15.27
C TYR A 14 -11.67 27.63 -16.45
N ILE A 15 -10.94 26.98 -17.36
CA ILE A 15 -11.51 26.01 -18.29
C ILE A 15 -10.94 24.68 -17.85
N CYS A 16 -11.80 23.84 -17.26
CA CYS A 16 -11.54 22.42 -17.08
C CYS A 16 -11.30 21.82 -18.47
N SER A 17 -10.02 21.63 -18.80
CA SER A 17 -9.58 20.90 -19.99
C SER A 17 -9.32 19.46 -19.57
N MET A 18 -9.73 18.49 -20.40
CA MET A 18 -9.41 17.07 -20.27
C MET A 18 -7.90 16.81 -20.44
N SER A 19 -7.08 17.41 -19.59
CA SER A 19 -5.61 17.31 -19.61
C SER A 19 -5.00 17.31 -18.20
N ASP A 20 -5.82 17.11 -17.16
CA ASP A 20 -5.34 16.81 -15.79
C ASP A 20 -5.18 15.30 -15.54
N PHE A 21 -5.23 14.48 -16.60
CA PHE A 21 -4.65 13.15 -16.55
C PHE A 21 -3.17 13.32 -16.83
N ASP A 22 -2.38 13.62 -15.79
CA ASP A 22 -0.96 13.30 -15.82
C ASP A 22 -0.86 11.87 -16.38
N PRO A 23 -0.15 11.64 -17.50
CA PRO A 23 0.09 10.27 -17.92
C PRO A 23 0.71 9.54 -16.73
N PRO A 24 0.23 8.33 -16.36
CA PRO A 24 0.83 7.62 -15.24
C PRO A 24 2.34 7.55 -15.51
N PRO A 25 3.19 7.91 -14.52
CA PRO A 25 4.63 7.79 -14.72
C PRO A 25 4.91 6.35 -15.18
N PRO A 26 5.83 6.12 -16.13
CA PRO A 26 6.14 4.77 -16.57
C PRO A 26 6.75 4.02 -15.40
N GLY A 27 5.93 3.29 -14.64
CA GLY A 27 6.35 2.62 -13.42
C GLY A 27 5.22 2.38 -12.42
N TRP A 28 5.46 1.37 -11.58
CA TRP A 28 4.65 1.04 -10.42
C TRP A 28 4.93 2.03 -9.26
N PRO A 29 4.00 2.17 -8.29
CA PRO A 29 4.20 3.00 -7.10
C PRO A 29 5.51 2.71 -6.34
N ARG A 30 6.23 3.77 -5.98
CA ARG A 30 7.46 3.69 -5.18
C ARG A 30 7.20 4.14 -3.74
N PRO A 31 7.93 3.62 -2.74
CA PRO A 31 7.88 4.14 -1.38
C PRO A 31 8.07 5.67 -1.37
N PRO A 32 7.26 6.43 -0.59
CA PRO A 32 6.40 5.97 0.49
C PRO A 32 5.01 5.44 0.08
N ALA A 33 4.65 5.50 -1.21
CA ALA A 33 3.37 4.97 -1.69
C ALA A 33 3.34 3.44 -1.64
N CYS A 34 2.16 2.88 -1.35
CA CYS A 34 1.93 1.44 -1.39
C CYS A 34 1.67 0.98 -2.83
N LEU A 35 2.31 -0.10 -3.21
CA LEU A 35 2.06 -0.88 -4.41
C LEU A 35 0.84 -1.78 -4.14
N PRO A 36 -0.21 -1.74 -4.98
CA PRO A 36 -1.32 -2.68 -4.90
C PRO A 36 -0.85 -4.13 -5.07
N ALA A 37 -1.41 -5.06 -4.30
CA ALA A 37 -1.03 -6.48 -4.36
C ALA A 37 -1.16 -7.05 -5.78
N GLY A 38 -2.20 -6.66 -6.53
CA GLY A 38 -2.44 -7.06 -7.91
C GLY A 38 -1.41 -6.53 -8.93
N GLN A 39 -0.45 -5.70 -8.50
CA GLN A 39 0.63 -5.14 -9.33
C GLN A 39 2.03 -5.61 -8.91
N LEU A 40 2.12 -6.62 -8.03
CA LEU A 40 3.41 -7.15 -7.54
C LEU A 40 4.30 -7.76 -8.65
N ASP A 41 3.73 -8.09 -9.79
CA ASP A 41 4.42 -8.63 -10.96
C ASP A 41 5.18 -7.56 -11.76
N ILE A 42 4.83 -6.28 -11.64
CA ILE A 42 5.42 -5.18 -12.40
C ILE A 42 6.87 -4.82 -11.94
N PRO A 43 7.17 -4.63 -10.63
CA PRO A 43 8.52 -4.28 -10.18
C PRO A 43 9.54 -5.39 -10.44
N PRO A 44 10.76 -5.15 -10.92
CA PRO A 44 11.76 -6.20 -11.13
C PRO A 44 12.17 -6.86 -9.80
N ASN A 45 12.80 -8.03 -9.90
CA ASN A 45 13.33 -8.73 -8.73
C ASN A 45 14.34 -7.83 -7.98
N GLY A 46 14.27 -7.81 -6.64
CA GLY A 46 15.09 -6.96 -5.79
C GLY A 46 14.59 -5.51 -5.66
N ALA A 47 13.56 -5.11 -6.40
CA ALA A 47 12.97 -3.77 -6.30
C ALA A 47 12.41 -3.53 -4.90
N ARG A 48 12.71 -2.34 -4.36
CA ARG A 48 12.16 -1.89 -3.09
C ARG A 48 10.75 -1.38 -3.29
N VAL A 49 9.81 -1.92 -2.53
CA VAL A 49 8.37 -1.64 -2.60
C VAL A 49 7.82 -1.46 -1.19
N ARG A 50 6.69 -0.77 -1.09
CA ARG A 50 5.87 -0.76 0.13
C ARG A 50 4.53 -1.36 -0.22
N VAL A 51 3.99 -2.19 0.64
CA VAL A 51 2.66 -2.81 0.49
C VAL A 51 1.88 -2.57 1.77
N ALA A 52 0.55 -2.58 1.69
CA ALA A 52 -0.31 -2.53 2.86
C ALA A 52 -1.50 -3.45 2.65
N GLY A 53 -2.00 -4.05 3.73
CA GLY A 53 -3.16 -4.93 3.65
C GLY A 53 -3.54 -5.57 4.97
N LEU A 54 -4.72 -6.17 4.98
CA LEU A 54 -5.22 -6.99 6.07
C LEU A 54 -4.39 -8.26 6.20
N VAL A 55 -4.07 -8.66 7.42
CA VAL A 55 -3.31 -9.89 7.64
C VAL A 55 -4.25 -11.09 7.64
N LEU A 56 -4.17 -11.93 6.62
CA LEU A 56 -4.96 -13.16 6.51
C LEU A 56 -4.33 -14.31 7.29
N ILE A 57 -3.04 -14.55 7.05
CA ILE A 57 -2.35 -15.77 7.48
C ILE A 57 -1.02 -15.42 8.14
N ARG A 58 -0.69 -16.14 9.21
CA ARG A 58 0.62 -16.15 9.86
C ARG A 58 1.11 -17.57 9.97
N GLN A 59 2.25 -17.87 9.36
CA GLN A 59 2.86 -19.18 9.47
C GLN A 59 4.28 -19.06 9.99
N ARG A 60 4.62 -19.92 10.94
CA ARG A 60 5.97 -20.07 11.46
C ARG A 60 6.34 -21.56 11.43
N PRO A 61 6.79 -22.08 10.28
CA PRO A 61 7.17 -23.48 10.16
C PRO A 61 8.30 -23.80 11.15
N GLY A 62 8.19 -24.92 11.86
CA GLY A 62 9.20 -25.33 12.86
C GLY A 62 10.60 -25.53 12.27
N THR A 63 10.68 -25.80 10.96
CA THR A 63 11.92 -26.06 10.21
C THR A 63 12.54 -24.81 9.59
N ALA A 64 11.84 -23.67 9.53
CA ALA A 64 12.26 -22.50 8.76
C ALA A 64 13.21 -21.54 9.53
N HIS A 65 14.06 -22.05 10.43
CA HIS A 65 15.07 -21.25 11.16
C HIS A 65 14.57 -19.93 11.80
N GLY A 66 13.29 -19.86 12.20
CA GLY A 66 12.71 -18.67 12.80
C GLY A 66 12.15 -17.63 11.82
N VAL A 67 12.02 -17.97 10.54
CA VAL A 67 11.28 -17.18 9.54
C VAL A 67 9.78 -17.25 9.81
N ILE A 68 9.10 -16.12 9.59
CA ILE A 68 7.65 -16.01 9.62
C ILE A 68 7.17 -15.62 8.22
N PHE A 69 6.11 -16.28 7.78
CA PHE A 69 5.40 -15.96 6.55
C PHE A 69 4.09 -15.25 6.92
N LEU A 70 3.84 -14.11 6.30
CA LEU A 70 2.57 -13.40 6.38
C LEU A 70 1.93 -13.39 4.99
N THR A 71 0.60 -13.49 4.95
CA THR A 71 -0.17 -13.15 3.75
C THR A 71 -0.99 -11.92 4.07
N LEU A 72 -0.75 -10.85 3.31
CA LEU A 72 -1.54 -9.62 3.34
C LEU A 72 -2.55 -9.64 2.18
N GLU A 73 -3.69 -8.99 2.36
CA GLU A 73 -4.71 -8.80 1.34
C GLU A 73 -5.13 -7.34 1.24
N ASP A 74 -5.26 -6.86 0.01
CA ASP A 74 -6.01 -5.67 -0.37
C ASP A 74 -7.08 -6.04 -1.40
N GLU A 75 -7.90 -5.08 -1.83
CA GLU A 75 -8.97 -5.31 -2.81
C GLU A 75 -8.48 -5.79 -4.18
N THR A 76 -7.19 -5.66 -4.47
CA THR A 76 -6.57 -6.03 -5.74
C THR A 76 -5.92 -7.42 -5.71
N GLY A 77 -5.74 -8.02 -4.53
CA GLY A 77 -5.22 -9.37 -4.38
C GLY A 77 -4.43 -9.61 -3.09
N THR A 78 -3.53 -10.60 -3.15
CA THR A 78 -2.73 -11.01 -1.98
C THR A 78 -1.23 -10.75 -2.17
N CYS A 79 -0.55 -10.46 -1.06
CA CYS A 79 0.88 -10.23 -0.99
C CYS A 79 1.51 -11.17 0.06
N ASN A 80 2.40 -12.06 -0.39
CA ASN A 80 3.17 -12.90 0.52
C ASN A 80 4.38 -12.12 1.04
N VAL A 81 4.52 -12.05 2.36
CA VAL A 81 5.63 -11.34 3.02
C VAL A 81 6.46 -12.33 3.81
N ILE A 82 7.78 -12.25 3.66
CA ILE A 82 8.74 -13.04 4.43
C ILE A 82 9.38 -12.13 5.48
N VAL A 83 9.29 -12.54 6.74
CA VAL A 83 9.85 -11.82 7.89
C VAL A 83 10.93 -12.68 8.52
N TRP A 84 12.18 -12.24 8.40
CA TRP A 84 13.32 -12.90 9.03
C TRP A 84 13.30 -12.71 10.55
N LYS A 85 13.91 -13.66 11.27
CA LYS A 85 13.95 -13.69 12.74
C LYS A 85 14.37 -12.35 13.36
N SER A 86 15.44 -11.74 12.85
CA SER A 86 15.96 -10.46 13.36
C SER A 86 14.95 -9.31 13.21
N LEU A 87 14.22 -9.28 12.10
CA LEU A 87 13.18 -8.28 11.87
C LEU A 87 11.96 -8.54 12.75
N TYR A 88 11.54 -9.79 12.87
CA TYR A 88 10.48 -10.19 13.77
C TYR A 88 10.77 -9.79 15.22
N GLU A 89 12.00 -10.01 15.71
CA GLU A 89 12.40 -9.64 17.06
C GLU A 89 12.27 -8.13 17.29
N ARG A 90 12.61 -7.32 16.28
CA ARG A 90 12.46 -5.85 16.33
C ARG A 90 11.00 -5.38 16.27
N PHE A 91 10.17 -6.02 15.43
CA PHE A 91 8.78 -5.61 15.17
C PHE A 91 7.74 -6.60 15.74
N ARG A 92 8.09 -7.27 16.84
CA ARG A 92 7.35 -8.42 17.40
C ARG A 92 5.86 -8.14 17.59
N ARG A 93 5.52 -6.98 18.18
CA ARG A 93 4.13 -6.61 18.46
C ARG A 93 3.30 -6.50 17.17
N ALA A 94 3.82 -5.80 16.16
CA ALA A 94 3.14 -5.64 14.87
C ALA A 94 2.93 -7.00 14.19
N VAL A 95 3.97 -7.83 14.13
CA VAL A 95 3.90 -9.14 13.47
C VAL A 95 2.90 -10.09 14.15
N ILE A 96 2.84 -10.10 15.48
CA ILE A 96 1.93 -11.00 16.23
C ILE A 96 0.49 -10.50 16.20
N ALA A 97 0.27 -9.21 16.49
CA ALA A 97 -1.05 -8.70 16.84
C ALA A 97 -1.70 -7.79 15.77
N GLY A 98 -0.93 -7.26 14.81
CA GLY A 98 -1.45 -6.30 13.84
C GLY A 98 -2.51 -6.91 12.92
N ARG A 99 -3.69 -6.32 12.83
CA ARG A 99 -4.77 -6.75 11.92
C ARG A 99 -4.58 -6.20 10.51
N CYS A 100 -4.00 -5.01 10.39
CA CYS A 100 -3.60 -4.39 9.14
C CYS A 100 -2.15 -3.94 9.24
N LEU A 101 -1.33 -4.28 8.25
CA LEU A 101 0.10 -3.99 8.26
C LEU A 101 0.50 -3.20 7.02
N ARG A 102 1.44 -2.28 7.21
CA ARG A 102 2.20 -1.64 6.14
C ARG A 102 3.63 -2.16 6.18
N VAL A 103 4.10 -2.71 5.07
CA VAL A 103 5.41 -3.37 4.99
C VAL A 103 6.23 -2.71 3.91
N LEU A 104 7.42 -2.23 4.27
CA LEU A 104 8.47 -1.88 3.32
C LEU A 104 9.36 -3.10 3.14
N GLY A 105 9.68 -3.44 1.90
CA GLY A 105 10.51 -4.60 1.61
C GLY A 105 11.02 -4.66 0.19
N ARG A 106 11.58 -5.81 -0.18
CA ARG A 106 12.10 -6.08 -1.52
C ARG A 106 11.35 -7.22 -2.18
N VAL A 107 11.04 -7.06 -3.45
CA VAL A 107 10.42 -8.12 -4.24
C VAL A 107 11.42 -9.26 -4.45
N GLN A 108 11.00 -10.49 -4.16
CA GLN A 108 11.71 -11.73 -4.47
C GLN A 108 10.80 -12.63 -5.30
N ARG A 109 11.33 -13.15 -6.41
CA ARG A 109 10.64 -14.11 -7.29
C ARG A 109 11.31 -15.47 -7.18
N GLU A 110 10.55 -16.48 -6.80
CA GLU A 110 11.05 -17.84 -6.67
C GLU A 110 9.95 -18.85 -6.99
N GLY A 111 10.22 -19.82 -7.86
CA GLY A 111 9.25 -20.88 -8.20
C GLY A 111 7.91 -20.38 -8.76
N GLY A 112 7.89 -19.20 -9.41
CA GLY A 112 6.65 -18.58 -9.92
C GLY A 112 5.84 -17.82 -8.86
N VAL A 113 6.29 -17.81 -7.60
CA VAL A 113 5.65 -17.07 -6.50
C VAL A 113 6.42 -15.76 -6.26
N ILE A 114 5.68 -14.69 -6.00
CA ILE A 114 6.22 -13.38 -5.64
C ILE A 114 6.10 -13.20 -4.12
N HIS A 115 7.23 -12.86 -3.50
CA HIS A 115 7.33 -12.52 -2.08
C HIS A 115 7.84 -11.09 -1.91
N VAL A 116 7.48 -10.46 -0.81
CA VAL A 116 8.13 -9.24 -0.31
C VAL A 116 8.96 -9.61 0.90
N ILE A 117 10.27 -9.50 0.79
CA ILE A 117 11.20 -9.66 1.92
C ILE A 117 11.15 -8.39 2.75
N ALA A 118 10.60 -8.48 3.95
CA ALA A 118 10.37 -7.32 4.80
C ALA A 118 11.69 -6.68 5.27
N GLU A 119 11.71 -5.35 5.31
CA GLU A 119 12.77 -4.50 5.89
C GLU A 119 12.24 -3.63 7.03
N GLU A 120 10.97 -3.23 6.98
CA GLU A 120 10.26 -2.44 7.99
C GLU A 120 8.80 -2.87 8.03
N ILE A 121 8.21 -2.95 9.23
CA ILE A 121 6.83 -3.35 9.44
C ILE A 121 6.18 -2.35 10.39
N GLU A 122 5.03 -1.82 9.97
CA GLU A 122 4.23 -0.90 10.75
C GLU A 122 2.84 -1.48 10.95
N ASP A 123 2.36 -1.41 12.19
CA ASP A 123 1.00 -1.76 12.55
C ASP A 123 0.10 -0.55 12.29
N ILE A 124 -0.74 -0.65 11.25
CA ILE A 124 -1.70 0.37 10.85
C ILE A 124 -3.14 -0.05 11.18
N SER A 125 -3.32 -0.97 12.13
CA SER A 125 -4.65 -1.47 12.53
C SER A 125 -5.57 -0.38 13.07
N TRP A 126 -5.02 0.74 13.53
CA TRP A 126 -5.80 1.90 13.97
C TRP A 126 -6.68 2.46 12.83
N MET A 127 -6.26 2.32 11.57
CA MET A 127 -7.06 2.75 10.41
C MET A 127 -8.36 1.94 10.27
N LEU A 128 -8.38 0.70 10.77
CA LEU A 128 -9.60 -0.12 10.79
C LEU A 128 -10.57 0.35 11.87
N ASP A 129 -10.05 0.89 12.98
CA ASP A 129 -10.89 1.37 14.07
C ASP A 129 -11.64 2.65 13.66
N ASP A 130 -11.07 3.44 12.75
CA ASP A 130 -11.73 4.61 12.17
C ASP A 130 -12.93 4.24 11.28
N LEU A 131 -12.87 3.09 10.59
CA LEU A 131 -14.02 2.58 9.81
C LEU A 131 -15.22 2.23 10.70
N LEU A 132 -14.95 1.77 11.93
CA LEU A 132 -16.00 1.43 12.91
C LEU A 132 -16.58 2.66 13.62
N ARG A 133 -15.91 3.82 13.50
CA ARG A 133 -16.34 5.11 14.06
C ARG A 133 -17.13 5.95 13.06
N ALA A 134 -17.15 5.59 11.78
CA ALA A 134 -18.00 6.25 10.80
C ALA A 134 -19.48 6.11 11.22
N ASP A 135 -20.16 7.26 11.28
CA ASP A 135 -21.43 7.48 11.98
C ASP A 135 -22.54 6.46 11.63
N PRO A 136 -23.33 5.95 12.61
CA PRO A 136 -24.54 5.16 12.35
C PRO A 136 -25.64 5.89 11.55
N GLU A 137 -25.50 7.19 11.25
CA GLU A 137 -26.52 7.98 10.53
C GLU A 137 -26.63 7.68 9.01
N GLN A 138 -25.81 6.79 8.44
CA GLN A 138 -25.95 6.36 7.03
C GLN A 138 -26.98 5.23 6.81
N GLY A 139 -27.72 4.83 7.84
CA GLY A 139 -28.74 3.76 7.77
C GLY A 139 -30.19 4.21 7.54
N GLU A 140 -30.50 5.51 7.46
CA GLU A 140 -31.86 6.02 7.24
C GLU A 140 -32.05 6.54 5.81
N ILE A 141 -31.73 5.69 4.83
CA ILE A 141 -32.16 5.87 3.45
C ILE A 141 -32.89 4.58 3.10
N ASP A 142 -34.19 4.69 2.81
CA ASP A 142 -35.08 3.63 2.29
C ASP A 142 -36.06 2.98 3.30
N ARG A 143 -36.78 3.79 4.10
CA ARG A 143 -38.17 3.46 4.42
C ARG A 143 -39.06 4.13 3.36
N PRO A 144 -39.77 3.39 2.49
CA PRO A 144 -40.79 4.02 1.67
C PRO A 144 -41.94 4.48 2.57
N GLU A 145 -42.17 5.79 2.63
CA GLU A 145 -43.45 6.33 3.06
C GLU A 145 -44.46 6.18 1.91
N GLY A 146 -45.50 5.37 2.11
CA GLY A 146 -46.60 5.20 1.15
C GLY A 146 -47.18 3.79 1.13
#